data_AF-A0A803J6S6-F1
#
_entry.id   AF-A0A803J6S6-F1
#
_cell.length_a   1.000
_cell.length_b   1.000
_cell.length_c   1.000
_cell.angle_alpha   90.00
_cell.angle_beta   90.00
_cell.angle_gamma   90.00
#
_symmetry.space_group_name_H-M   'P 1'
#
loop_
_entity.id
_entity.type
_entity.pdbx_description
1 polymer ?
#
loop_
_entity_poly.entity_id
_entity_poly.type
_entity_poly.pdbx_seq_one_letter_code
_entity_poly.pdbx_strand_id
1 'polypeptide(L)'
;MGRGSPIPTMLRRKIVEQYQKGVTQRKIAKILHLSSSTVHNIIRRFRESGTISVRKGQGRKTILDARDLRALKRHCTTNRNATVKEITEWAQEYFQKPLSVNTIHRAIRRCQLKLYSAKKKPFLSKIHKLRRFHWARDHLKWSVAKWKTVLWSDESRFEVLFGNLGRHVIRTKEDKDNPSCYQRSVQKPASLMVWGCMSACGMGSLHVWKGSINAEKYIQVLEQHMLPSRRHLFQGRPCIFQQDNARPHSASITTSWLRREHLAHHKEEGATKKAQDD
;
A
#
# COMPACT_ATOMS: atom_id res chain seq x y z
N MET A 1 49.90 14.41 0.50
CA MET A 1 49.87 14.18 1.96
C MET A 1 48.47 14.50 2.49
N GLY A 2 47.69 13.48 2.85
CA GLY A 2 46.36 13.68 3.43
C GLY A 2 46.47 14.35 4.79
N ARG A 3 45.65 15.37 5.07
CA ARG A 3 45.55 15.94 6.41
C ARG A 3 45.08 14.84 7.37
N GLY A 4 45.79 14.64 8.47
CA GLY A 4 45.44 13.65 9.50
C GLY A 4 44.02 13.85 10.06
N SER A 5 43.53 12.84 10.77
CA SER A 5 42.18 12.82 11.34
C SER A 5 41.89 14.10 12.14
N PRO A 6 40.67 14.68 12.02
CA PRO A 6 40.30 15.85 12.79
C PRO A 6 40.43 15.61 14.29
N ILE A 7 41.03 16.56 15.02
CA ILE A 7 41.16 16.50 16.48
C ILE A 7 39.78 16.24 17.13
N PRO A 8 39.68 15.42 18.18
CA PRO A 8 38.43 15.20 18.91
C PRO A 8 37.77 16.51 19.40
N THR A 9 36.44 16.54 19.42
CA THR A 9 35.67 17.74 19.81
C THR A 9 36.02 18.24 21.22
N MET A 10 36.31 17.31 22.15
CA MET A 10 36.74 17.63 23.52
C MET A 10 38.00 18.49 23.56
N LEU A 11 39.00 18.12 22.77
CA LEU A 11 40.27 18.84 22.67
C LEU A 11 40.09 20.21 22.03
N ARG A 12 39.24 20.32 21.01
CA ARG A 12 38.90 21.61 20.39
C ARG A 12 38.20 22.57 21.37
N ARG A 13 37.30 22.04 22.19
CA ARG A 13 36.66 22.82 23.26
C ARG A 13 37.66 23.31 24.30
N LYS A 14 38.56 22.43 24.79
CA LYS A 14 39.65 22.83 25.71
C LYS A 14 40.55 23.92 25.12
N ILE A 15 40.87 23.88 23.82
CA ILE A 15 41.63 24.93 23.14
C ILE A 15 40.91 26.28 23.22
N VAL A 16 39.60 26.29 22.92
CA VAL A 16 38.80 27.51 22.91
C VAL A 16 38.62 28.07 24.33
N GLU A 17 38.35 27.22 25.32
CA GLU A 17 38.25 27.62 26.73
C GLU A 17 39.54 28.25 27.25
N GLN A 18 40.70 27.64 26.97
CA GLN A 18 42.00 28.18 27.39
C GLN A 18 42.33 29.49 26.67
N TYR A 19 41.93 29.61 25.41
CA TYR A 19 42.07 30.84 24.64
C TYR A 19 41.18 31.98 25.19
N GLN A 20 39.93 31.68 25.59
CA GLN A 20 39.03 32.65 26.24
C GLN A 20 39.56 33.11 27.61
N LYS A 21 40.29 32.24 28.33
CA LYS A 21 40.99 32.57 29.58
C LYS A 21 42.28 33.38 29.38
N GLY A 22 42.60 33.81 28.16
CA GLY A 22 43.77 34.64 27.86
C GLY A 22 45.09 33.87 27.73
N VAL A 23 45.08 32.54 27.69
CA VAL A 23 46.30 31.73 27.56
C VAL A 23 46.85 31.83 26.14
N THR A 24 48.16 32.03 26.00
CA THR A 24 48.81 32.18 24.67
C THR A 24 48.73 30.87 23.86
N GLN A 25 48.58 31.00 22.54
CA GLN A 25 48.42 29.83 21.65
C GLN A 25 49.60 28.84 21.74
N ARG A 26 50.83 29.33 21.93
CA ARG A 26 52.03 28.49 22.15
C ARG A 26 51.94 27.68 23.44
N LYS A 27 51.41 28.27 24.53
CA LYS A 27 51.26 27.60 25.83
C LYS A 27 50.14 26.55 25.76
N ILE A 28 49.04 26.85 25.05
CA ILE A 28 47.97 25.88 24.76
C ILE A 28 48.50 24.69 23.94
N ALA A 29 49.30 24.95 22.91
CA ALA A 29 49.91 23.89 22.09
C ALA A 29 50.82 22.96 22.90
N LYS A 30 51.64 23.51 23.80
CA LYS A 30 52.48 22.72 24.72
C LYS A 30 51.66 21.91 25.71
N ILE A 31 50.66 22.50 26.37
CA ILE A 31 49.82 21.84 27.39
C ILE A 31 49.02 20.68 26.79
N LEU A 32 48.51 20.84 25.57
CA LEU A 32 47.67 19.83 24.93
C LEU A 32 48.44 18.88 24.03
N HIS A 33 49.78 19.01 23.95
CA HIS A 33 50.65 18.23 23.06
C HIS A 33 50.18 18.25 21.59
N LEU A 34 49.79 19.43 21.09
CA LEU A 34 49.30 19.63 19.72
C LEU A 34 50.25 20.54 18.94
N SER A 35 50.23 20.42 17.61
CA SER A 35 50.99 21.34 16.77
C SER A 35 50.43 22.77 16.86
N SER A 36 51.34 23.75 16.93
CA SER A 36 50.99 25.18 16.99
C SER A 36 50.07 25.60 15.84
N SER A 37 50.29 25.04 14.64
CA SER A 37 49.46 25.29 13.45
C SER A 37 48.02 24.82 13.64
N THR A 38 47.80 23.72 14.36
CA THR A 38 46.45 23.21 14.60
C THR A 38 45.71 24.07 15.63
N VAL A 39 46.38 24.46 16.72
CA VAL A 39 45.83 25.39 17.72
C VAL A 39 45.49 26.73 17.06
N HIS A 40 46.40 27.27 16.24
CA HIS A 40 46.17 28.50 15.48
C HIS A 40 44.96 28.38 14.55
N ASN A 41 44.88 27.32 13.75
CA ASN A 41 43.76 27.10 12.81
C ASN A 41 42.41 26.95 13.52
N ILE A 42 42.38 26.32 14.70
CA ILE A 42 41.15 26.17 15.50
C ILE A 42 40.73 27.52 16.07
N ILE A 43 41.65 28.30 16.66
CA ILE A 43 41.35 29.61 17.24
C ILE A 43 40.97 30.62 16.15
N ARG A 44 41.66 30.62 15.02
CA ARG A 44 41.31 31.43 13.85
C ARG A 44 39.87 31.14 13.40
N ARG A 45 39.51 29.86 13.25
CA ARG A 45 38.14 29.46 12.90
C ARG A 45 37.12 29.87 13.96
N PHE A 46 37.46 29.72 15.24
CA PHE A 46 36.58 30.14 16.32
C PHE A 46 36.31 31.66 16.28
N ARG A 47 37.34 32.48 15.99
CA ARG A 47 37.17 33.93 15.77
C ARG A 47 36.29 34.26 14.56
N GLU A 48 36.39 33.49 13.47
CA GLU A 48 35.64 33.74 12.24
C GLU A 48 34.17 33.30 12.31
N SER A 49 33.87 32.14 12.93
CA SER A 49 32.53 31.52 12.86
C SER A 49 31.89 31.20 14.21
N GLY A 50 32.54 31.52 15.34
CA GLY A 50 32.02 31.26 16.69
C GLY A 50 31.81 29.78 17.04
N THR A 51 32.21 28.87 16.16
CA THR A 51 31.84 27.44 16.21
C THR A 51 33.07 26.54 16.33
N ILE A 52 32.94 25.49 17.15
CA ILE A 52 34.00 24.52 17.48
C ILE A 52 33.91 23.26 16.58
N SER A 53 32.80 23.12 15.83
CA SER A 53 32.52 21.99 14.95
C SER A 53 33.42 21.99 13.70
N VAL A 54 33.69 20.79 13.15
CA VAL A 54 34.41 20.70 11.87
C VAL A 54 33.46 21.16 10.77
N ARG A 55 33.91 22.03 9.87
CA ARG A 55 33.15 22.31 8.65
C ARG A 55 32.96 21.02 7.87
N LYS A 56 31.72 20.71 7.50
CA LYS A 56 31.43 19.60 6.60
C LYS A 56 32.16 19.86 5.28
N GLY A 57 32.97 18.90 4.84
CA GLY A 57 33.59 19.00 3.52
C GLY A 57 32.51 19.10 2.44
N GLN A 58 32.83 19.73 1.30
CA GLN A 58 31.91 19.85 0.16
C GLN A 58 31.43 18.50 -0.38
N GLY A 59 32.14 17.41 -0.05
CA GLY A 59 31.80 16.06 -0.51
C GLY A 59 32.05 15.89 -2.00
N ARG A 60 31.79 14.69 -2.50
CA ARG A 60 31.88 14.40 -3.94
C ARG A 60 30.68 15.04 -4.64
N LYS A 61 30.94 15.80 -5.71
CA LYS A 61 29.88 16.32 -6.59
C LYS A 61 29.03 15.17 -7.13
N THR A 62 27.71 15.33 -7.13
CA THR A 62 26.80 14.30 -7.64
C THR A 62 26.79 14.31 -9.17
N ILE A 63 26.72 13.14 -9.80
CA ILE A 63 26.69 12.99 -11.27
C ILE A 63 25.45 13.68 -11.88
N LEU A 64 24.32 13.59 -11.18
CA LEU A 64 23.07 14.26 -11.55
C LEU A 64 22.94 15.58 -10.81
N ASP A 65 22.66 16.65 -11.55
CA ASP A 65 22.43 17.99 -11.04
C ASP A 65 20.93 18.24 -10.72
N ALA A 66 20.57 19.46 -10.36
CA ALA A 66 19.19 19.80 -10.05
C ALA A 66 18.25 19.75 -11.27
N ARG A 67 18.76 20.04 -12.48
CA ARG A 67 17.98 19.99 -13.73
C ARG A 67 17.69 18.54 -14.10
N ASP A 68 18.70 17.67 -13.97
CA ASP A 68 18.58 16.24 -14.20
C ASP A 68 17.55 15.61 -13.27
N LEU A 69 17.60 15.95 -11.97
CA LEU A 69 16.63 15.45 -10.99
C LEU A 69 15.19 15.89 -11.31
N ARG A 70 14.98 17.11 -11.81
CA ARG A 70 13.64 17.56 -12.27
C ARG A 70 13.17 16.77 -13.48
N ALA A 71 14.04 16.54 -14.46
CA ALA A 71 13.72 15.72 -15.64
C ALA A 71 13.40 14.27 -15.25
N LEU A 72 14.23 13.66 -14.40
CA LEU A 72 14.01 12.32 -13.87
C LEU A 72 12.68 12.23 -13.13
N LYS A 73 12.36 13.20 -12.26
CA LYS A 73 11.09 13.21 -11.53
C LYS A 73 9.90 13.21 -12.49
N ARG A 74 9.93 14.06 -13.53
CA ARG A 74 8.88 14.10 -14.56
C ARG A 74 8.74 12.76 -15.28
N HIS A 75 9.86 12.19 -15.72
CA HIS A 75 9.86 10.89 -16.41
C HIS A 75 9.26 9.79 -15.53
N CYS A 76 9.66 9.68 -14.27
CA CYS A 76 9.09 8.71 -13.33
C CYS A 76 7.58 8.93 -13.08
N THR A 77 7.09 10.18 -13.05
CA THR A 77 5.66 10.46 -12.84
C THR A 77 4.80 10.18 -14.06
N THR A 78 5.36 10.28 -15.26
CA THR A 78 4.68 9.90 -16.50
C THR A 78 4.68 8.38 -16.66
N ASN A 79 5.84 7.75 -16.46
CA ASN A 79 6.06 6.32 -16.64
C ASN A 79 6.05 5.58 -15.29
N ARG A 80 4.93 5.64 -14.56
CA ARG A 80 4.83 5.13 -13.19
C ARG A 80 5.08 3.62 -13.03
N ASN A 81 4.92 2.87 -14.11
CA ASN A 81 5.06 1.42 -14.11
C ASN A 81 6.40 0.94 -14.69
N ALA A 82 7.27 1.86 -15.13
CA ALA A 82 8.57 1.50 -15.68
C ALA A 82 9.47 0.89 -14.60
N THR A 83 10.27 -0.11 -14.99
CA THR A 83 11.26 -0.70 -14.10
C THR A 83 12.42 0.27 -13.87
N VAL A 84 13.16 0.11 -12.78
CA VAL A 84 14.32 1.00 -12.52
C VAL A 84 15.41 0.82 -13.57
N LYS A 85 15.48 -0.36 -14.20
CA LYS A 85 16.38 -0.63 -15.32
C LYS A 85 16.01 0.22 -16.54
N GLU A 86 14.74 0.20 -16.97
CA GLU A 86 14.25 1.05 -18.08
C GLU A 86 14.47 2.54 -17.80
N ILE A 87 14.18 2.99 -16.57
CA ILE A 87 14.44 4.39 -16.16
C ILE A 87 15.95 4.71 -16.24
N THR A 88 16.81 3.72 -15.97
CA THR A 88 18.26 3.89 -16.07
C THR A 88 18.72 4.00 -17.50
N GLU A 89 18.25 3.13 -18.40
CA GLU A 89 18.54 3.16 -19.83
C GLU A 89 18.12 4.50 -20.43
N TRP A 90 16.89 4.95 -20.15
CA TRP A 90 16.42 6.28 -20.54
C TRP A 90 17.31 7.39 -19.98
N ALA A 91 17.68 7.33 -18.70
CA ALA A 91 18.50 8.37 -18.09
C ALA A 91 19.92 8.43 -18.66
N GLN A 92 20.50 7.29 -19.03
CA GLN A 92 21.81 7.22 -19.69
C GLN A 92 21.76 7.91 -21.04
N GLU A 93 20.75 7.61 -21.86
CA GLU A 93 20.55 8.21 -23.18
C GLU A 93 20.21 9.70 -23.08
N TYR A 94 19.29 10.07 -22.19
CA TYR A 94 18.80 11.44 -22.07
C TYR A 94 19.83 12.40 -21.46
N PHE A 95 20.60 11.95 -20.47
CA PHE A 95 21.62 12.77 -19.82
C PHE A 95 23.02 12.60 -20.42
N GLN A 96 23.23 11.60 -21.28
CA GLN A 96 24.54 11.23 -21.84
C GLN A 96 25.61 11.03 -20.75
N LYS A 97 25.22 10.31 -19.68
CA LYS A 97 26.06 10.07 -18.49
C LYS A 97 26.10 8.58 -18.14
N PRO A 98 27.25 8.06 -17.68
CA PRO A 98 27.34 6.68 -17.19
C PRO A 98 26.64 6.55 -15.84
N LEU A 99 25.36 6.18 -15.87
CA LEU A 99 24.52 6.04 -14.68
C LEU A 99 24.29 4.57 -14.36
N SER A 100 24.59 4.16 -13.13
CA SER A 100 24.20 2.83 -12.65
C SER A 100 22.77 2.82 -12.14
N VAL A 101 22.13 1.64 -12.15
CA VAL A 101 20.80 1.41 -11.57
C VAL A 101 20.72 1.91 -10.11
N ASN A 102 21.79 1.70 -9.33
CA ASN A 102 21.89 2.19 -7.95
C ASN A 102 21.94 3.72 -7.85
N THR A 103 22.54 4.40 -8.83
CA THR A 103 22.56 5.87 -8.90
C THR A 103 21.15 6.40 -9.12
N ILE A 104 20.41 5.78 -10.05
CA ILE A 104 19.00 6.12 -10.32
C ILE A 104 18.12 5.83 -9.11
N HIS A 105 18.27 4.68 -8.44
CA HIS A 105 17.55 4.41 -7.19
C HIS A 105 17.76 5.48 -6.11
N ARG A 106 19.00 5.96 -5.94
CA ARG A 106 19.29 7.07 -5.01
C ARG A 106 18.71 8.39 -5.51
N ALA A 107 18.76 8.65 -6.80
CA ALA A 107 18.20 9.85 -7.42
C ALA A 107 16.67 9.92 -7.29
N ILE A 108 15.95 8.81 -7.51
CA ILE A 108 14.50 8.68 -7.28
C ILE A 108 14.18 9.05 -5.82
N ARG A 109 14.94 8.54 -4.85
CA ARG A 109 14.77 8.93 -3.44
C ARG A 109 15.05 10.41 -3.18
N ARG A 110 16.08 10.99 -3.82
CA ARG A 110 16.36 12.44 -3.76
C ARG A 110 15.22 13.28 -4.37
N CYS A 111 14.51 12.75 -5.36
CA CYS A 111 13.31 13.36 -5.93
C CYS A 111 12.06 13.19 -5.05
N GLN A 112 12.21 12.66 -3.83
CA GLN A 112 11.13 12.32 -2.89
C GLN A 112 10.14 11.28 -3.43
N LEU A 113 10.61 10.44 -4.35
CA LEU A 113 9.86 9.31 -4.87
C LEU A 113 10.34 8.01 -4.20
N LYS A 114 9.44 7.04 -4.09
CA LYS A 114 9.69 5.70 -3.56
C LYS A 114 8.95 4.68 -4.42
N LEU A 115 9.50 3.47 -4.49
CA LEU A 115 8.83 2.35 -5.13
C LEU A 115 7.83 1.75 -4.15
N TYR A 116 6.59 1.64 -4.57
CA TYR A 116 5.51 1.00 -3.82
C TYR A 116 4.87 -0.06 -4.70
N SER A 117 4.36 -1.13 -4.08
CA SER A 117 3.47 -2.05 -4.77
C SER A 117 2.18 -1.32 -5.16
N ALA A 118 1.80 -1.40 -6.44
CA ALA A 118 0.55 -0.82 -6.92
C ALA A 118 -0.64 -1.46 -6.20
N LYS A 119 -1.62 -0.63 -5.80
CA LYS A 119 -2.87 -1.12 -5.19
C LYS A 119 -3.69 -1.85 -6.25
N LYS A 120 -4.04 -3.11 -6.00
CA LYS A 120 -5.01 -3.84 -6.83
C LYS A 120 -6.40 -3.22 -6.63
N LYS A 121 -7.03 -2.77 -7.71
CA LYS A 121 -8.41 -2.24 -7.71
C LYS A 121 -9.17 -2.87 -8.87
N PRO A 122 -10.45 -3.24 -8.70
CA PRO A 122 -11.27 -3.72 -9.81
C PRO A 122 -11.38 -2.62 -10.87
N PHE A 123 -11.30 -3.02 -12.13
CA PHE A 123 -11.51 -2.10 -13.23
C PHE A 123 -12.97 -1.68 -13.31
N LEU A 124 -13.23 -0.38 -13.31
CA LEU A 124 -14.57 0.19 -13.47
C LEU A 124 -14.65 0.88 -14.84
N SER A 125 -15.56 0.41 -15.68
CA SER A 125 -15.91 1.10 -16.93
C SER A 125 -16.49 2.50 -16.66
N LYS A 126 -16.50 3.38 -17.66
CA LYS A 126 -17.15 4.70 -17.54
C LYS A 126 -18.63 4.56 -17.12
N ILE A 127 -19.33 3.57 -17.69
CA ILE A 127 -20.73 3.27 -17.37
C ILE A 127 -20.87 2.86 -15.90
N HIS A 128 -20.03 1.95 -15.39
CA HIS A 128 -20.09 1.52 -13.98
C HIS A 128 -19.85 2.69 -13.02
N LYS A 129 -18.93 3.61 -13.36
CA LYS A 129 -18.67 4.79 -12.51
C LYS A 129 -19.88 5.72 -12.45
N LEU A 130 -20.51 5.99 -13.59
CA LEU A 130 -21.69 6.87 -13.67
C LEU A 130 -22.87 6.29 -12.88
N ARG A 131 -23.12 4.99 -13.08
CA ARG A 131 -24.10 4.18 -12.33
C ARG A 131 -23.91 4.30 -10.82
N ARG A 132 -22.72 3.96 -10.32
CA ARG A 132 -22.36 4.11 -8.90
C ARG A 132 -22.51 5.54 -8.38
N PHE A 133 -22.19 6.54 -9.19
CA PHE A 133 -22.37 7.95 -8.83
C PHE A 133 -23.84 8.30 -8.65
N HIS A 134 -24.72 7.91 -9.59
CA HIS A 134 -26.16 8.13 -9.47
C HIS A 134 -26.74 7.39 -8.26
N TRP A 135 -26.39 6.12 -8.08
CA TRP A 135 -26.83 5.36 -6.91
C TRP A 135 -26.43 6.09 -5.62
N ALA A 136 -25.16 6.49 -5.47
CA ALA A 136 -24.70 7.20 -4.28
C ALA A 136 -25.40 8.55 -4.09
N ARG A 137 -25.64 9.30 -5.17
CA ARG A 137 -26.33 10.59 -5.14
C ARG A 137 -27.79 10.43 -4.72
N ASP A 138 -28.49 9.46 -5.27
CA ASP A 138 -29.92 9.23 -5.00
C ASP A 138 -30.15 8.74 -3.56
N HIS A 139 -29.15 8.05 -2.98
CA HIS A 139 -29.18 7.58 -1.59
C HIS A 139 -28.47 8.53 -0.61
N LEU A 140 -27.92 9.66 -1.07
CA LEU A 140 -27.15 10.60 -0.24
C LEU A 140 -27.99 11.20 0.90
N LYS A 141 -29.28 11.45 0.64
CA LYS A 141 -30.23 12.04 1.60
C LYS A 141 -30.96 11.00 2.46
N TRP A 142 -30.65 9.71 2.32
CA TRP A 142 -31.29 8.68 3.14
C TRP A 142 -30.93 8.85 4.61
N SER A 143 -31.95 8.90 5.46
CA SER A 143 -31.77 8.95 6.90
C SER A 143 -31.24 7.61 7.43
N VAL A 144 -30.64 7.65 8.62
CA VAL A 144 -30.23 6.42 9.32
C VAL A 144 -31.41 5.46 9.49
N ALA A 145 -32.60 5.98 9.81
CA ALA A 145 -33.81 5.16 9.91
C ALA A 145 -34.13 4.43 8.60
N LYS A 146 -33.95 5.10 7.45
CA LYS A 146 -34.12 4.46 6.13
C LYS A 146 -33.08 3.36 5.90
N TRP A 147 -31.81 3.60 6.21
CA TRP A 147 -30.76 2.57 6.11
C TRP A 147 -31.00 1.36 7.02
N LYS A 148 -31.60 1.56 8.21
CA LYS A 148 -32.01 0.47 9.11
C LYS A 148 -33.08 -0.45 8.51
N THR A 149 -33.80 -0.01 7.46
CA THR A 149 -34.79 -0.85 6.76
C THR A 149 -34.19 -1.77 5.69
N VAL A 150 -32.88 -1.74 5.46
CA VAL A 150 -32.21 -2.54 4.43
C VAL A 150 -31.73 -3.88 5.00
N LEU A 151 -32.10 -4.97 4.32
CA LEU A 151 -31.53 -6.31 4.48
C LEU A 151 -30.45 -6.49 3.42
N TRP A 152 -29.20 -6.47 3.86
CA TRP A 152 -28.02 -6.68 3.03
C TRP A 152 -27.78 -8.18 2.86
N SER A 153 -27.39 -8.61 1.66
CA SER A 153 -26.97 -9.98 1.40
C SER A 153 -25.78 -10.02 0.45
N ASP A 154 -24.92 -11.01 0.62
CA ASP A 154 -23.78 -11.24 -0.26
C ASP A 154 -23.34 -12.71 -0.19
N GLU A 155 -22.59 -13.12 -1.21
CA GLU A 155 -21.93 -14.42 -1.29
C GLU A 155 -20.41 -14.25 -1.14
N SER A 156 -19.82 -15.03 -0.24
CA SER A 156 -18.37 -15.07 -0.08
C SER A 156 -17.82 -16.47 -0.33
N ARG A 157 -16.71 -16.52 -1.07
CA ARG A 157 -15.94 -17.74 -1.34
C ARG A 157 -14.82 -17.85 -0.31
N PHE A 158 -14.83 -18.92 0.46
CA PHE A 158 -13.76 -19.28 1.39
C PHE A 158 -12.95 -20.43 0.81
N GLU A 159 -11.66 -20.21 0.63
CA GLU A 159 -10.73 -21.26 0.21
C GLU A 159 -10.31 -22.08 1.43
N VAL A 160 -10.43 -23.40 1.32
CA VAL A 160 -9.89 -24.33 2.28
C VAL A 160 -8.42 -24.53 1.93
N LEU A 161 -7.55 -23.88 2.70
CA LEU A 161 -6.12 -23.99 2.50
C LEU A 161 -5.60 -25.27 3.16
N PHE A 162 -4.80 -26.04 2.44
CA PHE A 162 -4.12 -27.23 2.94
C PHE A 162 -2.61 -26.94 3.08
N GLY A 163 -2.05 -27.15 4.27
CA GLY A 163 -0.59 -27.11 4.51
C GLY A 163 -0.02 -25.80 5.06
N ASN A 164 1.31 -25.63 4.96
CA ASN A 164 2.05 -24.48 5.50
C ASN A 164 1.84 -23.21 4.67
N LEU A 165 1.32 -22.16 5.31
CA LEU A 165 0.91 -20.88 4.68
C LEU A 165 2.03 -19.83 4.60
N GLY A 166 3.25 -20.18 5.01
CA GLY A 166 4.39 -19.26 5.01
C GLY A 166 4.78 -18.87 3.58
N ARG A 167 4.77 -17.57 3.26
CA ARG A 167 5.25 -17.03 1.96
C ARG A 167 6.76 -17.20 1.74
N HIS A 168 7.49 -17.43 2.83
CA HIS A 168 8.94 -17.58 2.81
C HIS A 168 9.29 -18.86 3.53
N VAL A 169 10.25 -19.59 2.95
CA VAL A 169 10.86 -20.77 3.54
C VAL A 169 12.30 -20.41 3.86
N ILE A 170 12.73 -20.70 5.09
CA ILE A 170 14.13 -20.57 5.49
C ILE A 170 14.84 -21.83 5.00
N ARG A 171 15.77 -21.67 4.06
CA ARG A 171 16.50 -22.79 3.45
C ARG A 171 17.87 -22.38 2.94
N THR A 172 18.78 -23.34 2.82
CA THR A 172 20.03 -23.15 2.07
C THR A 172 19.78 -23.19 0.56
N LYS A 173 20.81 -22.96 -0.27
CA LYS A 173 20.66 -22.99 -1.73
C LYS A 173 20.39 -24.43 -2.20
N GLU A 174 21.01 -25.39 -1.53
CA GLU A 174 20.99 -26.82 -1.77
C GLU A 174 19.62 -27.43 -1.39
N ASP A 175 18.99 -26.92 -0.33
CA ASP A 175 17.67 -27.35 0.16
C ASP A 175 16.49 -27.01 -0.76
N LYS A 176 16.74 -26.44 -1.95
CA LYS A 176 15.68 -25.97 -2.87
C LYS A 176 14.64 -27.06 -3.15
N ASP A 177 15.09 -28.30 -3.31
CA ASP A 177 14.27 -29.44 -3.72
C ASP A 177 13.88 -30.35 -2.54
N ASN A 178 14.11 -29.89 -1.30
CA ASN A 178 13.64 -30.59 -0.10
C ASN A 178 12.11 -30.44 0.03
N PRO A 179 11.32 -31.52 0.15
CA PRO A 179 9.87 -31.44 0.30
C PRO A 179 9.37 -30.58 1.47
N SER A 180 10.16 -30.44 2.54
CA SER A 180 9.86 -29.52 3.65
C SER A 180 9.92 -28.04 3.26
N CYS A 181 10.60 -27.73 2.16
CA CYS A 181 10.76 -26.38 1.61
C CYS A 181 9.73 -26.04 0.53
N TYR A 182 8.83 -26.97 0.19
CA TYR A 182 7.76 -26.73 -0.79
C TYR A 182 6.54 -26.10 -0.13
N GLN A 183 6.01 -25.06 -0.78
CA GLN A 183 4.65 -24.64 -0.55
C GLN A 183 3.74 -25.57 -1.34
N ARG A 184 2.96 -26.41 -0.65
CA ARG A 184 1.97 -27.28 -1.31
C ARG A 184 0.89 -26.41 -1.95
N SER A 185 0.71 -26.56 -3.25
CA SER A 185 -0.42 -26.00 -3.99
C SER A 185 -1.19 -27.12 -4.65
N VAL A 186 -2.51 -26.97 -4.73
CA VAL A 186 -3.39 -27.83 -5.52
C VAL A 186 -3.97 -27.00 -6.64
N GLN A 187 -4.18 -27.59 -7.82
CA GLN A 187 -4.68 -26.86 -9.00
C GLN A 187 -6.06 -26.24 -8.75
N LYS A 188 -6.92 -26.93 -7.97
CA LYS A 188 -8.25 -26.44 -7.58
C LYS A 188 -8.40 -26.59 -6.07
N PRO A 189 -8.06 -25.57 -5.27
CA PRO A 189 -8.27 -25.63 -3.82
C PRO A 189 -9.75 -25.83 -3.54
N ALA A 190 -10.04 -26.73 -2.60
CA ALA A 190 -11.41 -26.90 -2.13
C ALA A 190 -11.90 -25.56 -1.58
N SER A 191 -13.16 -25.24 -1.83
CA SER A 191 -13.72 -23.96 -1.47
C SER A 191 -15.16 -24.11 -1.06
N LEU A 192 -15.56 -23.35 -0.06
CA LEU A 192 -16.94 -23.25 0.37
C LEU A 192 -17.48 -21.90 -0.09
N MET A 193 -18.68 -21.91 -0.68
CA MET A 193 -19.41 -20.67 -0.84
C MET A 193 -20.37 -20.54 0.33
N VAL A 194 -20.42 -19.34 0.88
CA VAL A 194 -21.32 -19.01 1.98
C VAL A 194 -22.17 -17.83 1.54
N TRP A 195 -23.48 -18.01 1.59
CA TRP A 195 -24.45 -16.95 1.48
C TRP A 195 -24.78 -16.45 2.89
N GLY A 196 -24.90 -15.14 3.07
CA GLY A 196 -25.33 -14.56 4.32
C GLY A 196 -26.15 -13.30 4.12
N CYS A 197 -26.95 -12.96 5.13
CA CYS A 197 -27.65 -11.69 5.16
C CYS A 197 -27.56 -11.01 6.54
N MET A 198 -27.68 -9.69 6.56
CA MET A 198 -27.66 -8.90 7.80
C MET A 198 -28.43 -7.59 7.64
N SER A 199 -28.84 -7.01 8.76
CA SER A 199 -29.48 -5.70 8.83
C SER A 199 -28.94 -4.92 10.03
N ALA A 200 -29.39 -3.68 10.20
CA ALA A 200 -29.07 -2.91 11.40
C ALA A 200 -29.64 -3.52 12.69
N CYS A 201 -30.61 -4.44 12.60
CA CYS A 201 -31.17 -5.16 13.74
C CYS A 201 -30.34 -6.39 14.15
N GLY A 202 -29.38 -6.82 13.31
CA GLY A 202 -28.56 -8.00 13.58
C GLY A 202 -28.27 -8.84 12.35
N MET A 203 -27.66 -9.99 12.58
CA MET A 203 -27.34 -10.98 11.56
C MET A 203 -28.57 -11.83 11.24
N GLY A 204 -28.75 -12.14 9.96
CA GLY A 204 -29.70 -13.15 9.51
C GLY A 204 -29.04 -14.51 9.37
N SER A 205 -29.63 -15.35 8.53
CA SER A 205 -29.13 -16.70 8.26
C SER A 205 -27.81 -16.68 7.50
N LEU A 206 -26.94 -17.64 7.83
CA LEU A 206 -25.71 -17.96 7.12
C LEU A 206 -25.86 -19.38 6.55
N HIS A 207 -25.77 -19.52 5.23
CA HIS A 207 -25.98 -20.77 4.53
C HIS A 207 -24.72 -21.16 3.76
N VAL A 208 -24.17 -22.34 4.06
CA VAL A 208 -23.04 -22.91 3.32
C VAL A 208 -23.59 -23.77 2.18
N TRP A 209 -23.32 -23.38 0.94
CA TRP A 209 -23.67 -24.21 -0.22
C TRP A 209 -22.45 -24.97 -0.73
N LYS A 210 -22.70 -26.16 -1.30
CA LYS A 210 -21.70 -26.95 -2.03
C LYS A 210 -21.94 -26.87 -3.55
N GLY A 211 -20.92 -26.46 -4.31
CA GLY A 211 -20.97 -26.43 -5.79
C GLY A 211 -21.21 -25.05 -6.40
N SER A 212 -21.73 -25.00 -7.63
CA SER A 212 -22.04 -23.76 -8.37
C SER A 212 -23.46 -23.27 -8.09
N ILE A 213 -23.66 -21.95 -8.09
CA ILE A 213 -24.97 -21.29 -7.95
C ILE A 213 -25.61 -21.06 -9.32
N ASN A 214 -26.81 -21.60 -9.48
CA ASN A 214 -27.72 -21.23 -10.55
C ASN A 214 -28.90 -20.43 -9.96
N ALA A 215 -29.75 -19.90 -10.83
CA ALA A 215 -30.88 -19.07 -10.41
C ALA A 215 -31.88 -19.82 -9.52
N GLU A 216 -32.14 -21.11 -9.79
CA GLU A 216 -33.08 -21.93 -9.01
C GLU A 216 -32.59 -22.18 -7.59
N LYS A 217 -31.32 -22.58 -7.42
CA LYS A 217 -30.70 -22.75 -6.10
C LYS A 217 -30.66 -21.43 -5.34
N TYR A 218 -30.43 -20.32 -6.05
CA TYR A 218 -30.49 -19.01 -5.41
C TYR A 218 -31.88 -18.72 -4.84
N ILE A 219 -32.94 -18.96 -5.62
CA ILE A 219 -34.33 -18.81 -5.15
C ILE A 219 -34.59 -19.70 -3.93
N GLN A 220 -34.14 -20.95 -3.93
CA GLN A 220 -34.27 -21.86 -2.78
C GLN A 220 -33.59 -21.28 -1.52
N VAL A 221 -32.40 -20.70 -1.67
CA VAL A 221 -31.70 -20.02 -0.56
C VAL A 221 -32.52 -18.81 -0.08
N LEU A 222 -33.10 -18.03 -0.99
CA LEU A 222 -33.94 -16.90 -0.59
C LEU A 222 -35.20 -17.37 0.16
N GLU A 223 -35.85 -18.44 -0.28
CA GLU A 223 -37.03 -19.02 0.37
C GLU A 223 -36.71 -19.57 1.76
N GLN A 224 -35.63 -20.35 1.87
CA GLN A 224 -35.28 -21.08 3.08
C GLN A 224 -34.53 -20.24 4.12
N HIS A 225 -33.80 -19.21 3.68
CA HIS A 225 -32.89 -18.46 4.56
C HIS A 225 -33.17 -16.97 4.58
N MET A 226 -33.41 -16.33 3.43
CA MET A 226 -33.67 -14.88 3.39
C MET A 226 -35.05 -14.52 3.95
N LEU A 227 -36.12 -15.18 3.51
CA LEU A 227 -37.48 -14.89 3.97
C LEU A 227 -37.66 -15.08 5.48
N PRO A 228 -37.17 -16.17 6.11
CA PRO A 228 -37.22 -16.30 7.57
C PRO A 228 -36.39 -15.23 8.29
N SER A 229 -35.20 -14.91 7.79
CA SER A 229 -34.36 -13.85 8.37
C SER A 229 -35.04 -12.49 8.29
N ARG A 230 -35.70 -12.20 7.17
CA ARG A 230 -36.50 -10.99 6.98
C ARG A 230 -37.63 -10.92 8.00
N ARG A 231 -38.40 -12.00 8.17
CA ARG A 231 -39.51 -12.06 9.13
C ARG A 231 -39.02 -11.86 10.56
N HIS A 232 -37.91 -12.50 10.92
CA HIS A 232 -37.32 -12.39 12.25
C HIS A 232 -36.78 -10.98 12.55
N LEU A 233 -35.96 -10.42 11.65
CA LEU A 233 -35.26 -9.14 11.87
C LEU A 233 -36.17 -7.92 11.77
N PHE A 234 -37.18 -7.97 10.91
CA PHE A 234 -38.08 -6.84 10.66
C PHE A 234 -39.47 -7.01 11.28
N GLN A 235 -39.79 -8.18 11.85
CA GLN A 235 -41.06 -8.45 12.53
C GLN A 235 -42.29 -8.07 11.68
N GLY A 236 -42.23 -8.38 10.38
CA GLY A 236 -43.29 -8.06 9.42
C GLY A 236 -43.28 -6.62 8.88
N ARG A 237 -42.41 -5.73 9.38
CA ARG A 237 -42.24 -4.38 8.81
C ARG A 237 -41.69 -4.45 7.38
N PRO A 238 -42.07 -3.51 6.51
CA PRO A 238 -41.47 -3.39 5.18
C PRO A 238 -39.96 -3.21 5.29
N CYS A 239 -39.23 -3.95 4.44
CA CYS A 239 -37.78 -3.82 4.32
C CYS A 239 -37.40 -3.77 2.86
N ILE A 240 -36.20 -3.26 2.60
CA ILE A 240 -35.58 -3.27 1.29
C ILE A 240 -34.59 -4.44 1.24
N PHE A 241 -34.76 -5.34 0.30
CA PHE A 241 -33.77 -6.39 0.07
C PHE A 241 -32.65 -5.89 -0.86
N GLN A 242 -31.40 -6.01 -0.42
CA GLN A 242 -30.23 -5.64 -1.21
C GLN A 242 -29.44 -6.88 -1.60
N GLN A 243 -29.08 -6.96 -2.88
CA GLN A 243 -28.25 -7.99 -3.50
C GLN A 243 -27.41 -7.35 -4.62
N ASP A 244 -26.36 -8.04 -5.06
CA ASP A 244 -25.54 -7.59 -6.18
C ASP A 244 -26.21 -7.87 -7.55
N ASN A 245 -25.47 -7.62 -8.63
CA ASN A 245 -25.92 -7.84 -10.01
C ASN A 245 -25.38 -9.14 -10.64
N ALA A 246 -25.12 -10.19 -9.84
CA ALA A 246 -24.70 -11.48 -10.36
C ALA A 246 -25.76 -12.08 -11.32
N ARG A 247 -25.31 -12.93 -12.24
CA ARG A 247 -26.18 -13.54 -13.26
C ARG A 247 -27.41 -14.23 -12.65
N PRO A 248 -27.28 -15.06 -11.59
CA PRO A 248 -28.44 -15.67 -10.93
C PRO A 248 -29.45 -14.65 -10.37
N HIS A 249 -28.99 -13.49 -9.91
CA HIS A 249 -29.84 -12.44 -9.31
C HIS A 249 -30.59 -11.64 -10.38
N SER A 250 -30.03 -11.58 -11.59
CA SER A 250 -30.63 -10.93 -12.76
C SER A 250 -31.47 -11.86 -13.63
N ALA A 251 -31.48 -13.16 -13.36
CA ALA A 251 -32.22 -14.13 -14.15
C ALA A 251 -33.73 -13.85 -14.15
N SER A 252 -34.41 -14.17 -15.25
CA SER A 252 -35.86 -13.93 -15.40
C SER A 252 -36.66 -14.63 -14.28
N ILE A 253 -36.30 -15.87 -13.96
CA ILE A 253 -36.94 -16.65 -12.89
C ILE A 253 -36.79 -15.96 -11.51
N THR A 254 -35.60 -15.48 -11.18
CA THR A 254 -35.32 -14.79 -9.90
C THR A 254 -36.04 -13.46 -9.81
N THR A 255 -36.00 -12.66 -10.88
CA THR A 255 -36.70 -11.36 -10.91
C THR A 255 -38.22 -11.52 -10.84
N SER A 256 -38.77 -12.57 -11.47
CA SER A 256 -40.19 -12.90 -11.39
C SER A 256 -40.57 -13.35 -9.98
N TRP A 257 -39.74 -14.17 -9.34
CA TRP A 257 -39.93 -14.60 -7.96
C TRP A 257 -39.92 -13.41 -6.97
N LEU A 258 -38.94 -12.50 -7.08
CA LEU A 258 -38.86 -11.31 -6.22
C LEU A 258 -40.09 -10.40 -6.33
N ARG A 259 -40.66 -10.26 -7.54
CA ARG A 259 -41.90 -9.51 -7.74
C ARG A 259 -43.10 -10.18 -7.08
N ARG A 260 -43.19 -11.51 -7.16
CA ARG A 260 -44.26 -12.30 -6.53
C ARG A 260 -44.25 -12.16 -5.01
N GLU A 261 -43.05 -12.14 -4.40
CA GLU A 261 -42.89 -11.95 -2.96
C GLU A 261 -43.06 -10.50 -2.49
N HIS A 262 -43.45 -9.58 -3.38
CA HIS A 262 -43.64 -8.15 -3.10
C HIS A 262 -42.43 -7.47 -2.42
N LEU A 263 -41.22 -7.91 -2.76
CA LEU A 263 -40.00 -7.39 -2.16
C LEU A 263 -39.52 -6.15 -2.93
N ALA A 264 -39.53 -4.99 -2.24
CA ALA A 264 -38.79 -3.84 -2.73
C ALA A 264 -37.29 -4.19 -2.69
N HIS A 265 -36.63 -4.27 -3.86
CA HIS A 265 -35.22 -4.65 -3.92
C HIS A 265 -34.36 -3.57 -4.56
N HIS A 266 -33.18 -3.33 -3.98
CA HIS A 266 -32.13 -2.50 -4.58
C HIS A 266 -30.98 -3.39 -5.05
N LYS A 267 -30.53 -3.15 -6.28
CA LYS A 267 -29.37 -3.82 -6.85
C LYS A 267 -28.15 -2.92 -6.69
N GLU A 268 -27.05 -3.44 -6.16
CA GLU A 268 -25.79 -2.69 -6.11
C GLU A 268 -25.07 -2.73 -7.45
N GLU A 269 -24.68 -1.58 -7.98
CA GLU A 269 -24.00 -1.45 -9.28
C GLU A 269 -22.50 -1.71 -9.13
N GLY A 270 -22.14 -2.98 -8.93
CA GLY A 270 -20.77 -3.48 -8.94
C GLY A 270 -20.28 -3.84 -10.36
N ALA A 271 -18.97 -3.68 -10.60
CA ALA A 271 -18.35 -4.35 -11.74
C ALA A 271 -18.41 -5.86 -11.48
N THR A 272 -19.06 -6.59 -12.37
CA THR A 272 -19.13 -8.05 -12.34
C THR A 272 -17.70 -8.58 -12.17
N LYS A 273 -17.44 -9.35 -11.10
CA LYS A 273 -16.23 -10.16 -11.03
C LYS A 273 -16.32 -11.15 -12.18
N LYS A 274 -15.66 -10.87 -13.31
CA LYS A 274 -15.35 -11.93 -14.28
C LYS A 274 -14.48 -12.92 -13.50
N ALA A 275 -15.03 -14.10 -13.23
CA ALA A 275 -14.19 -15.28 -13.08
C ALA A 275 -13.38 -15.37 -14.39
N GLN A 276 -12.08 -15.13 -14.30
CA GLN A 276 -11.16 -15.67 -15.29
C GLN A 276 -11.03 -17.14 -14.91
N ASP A 277 -11.81 -17.96 -15.61
CA ASP A 277 -11.50 -19.37 -15.75
C ASP A 277 -10.40 -19.45 -16.82
N ASP A 278 -9.19 -19.79 -16.39
CA ASP A 278 -8.18 -20.52 -17.17
C ASP A 278 -8.02 -21.90 -16.52
#